data_AF-A0A100XWK0-F1
#
_entry.id   AF-A0A100XWK0-F1
#
_cell.length_a   1.000
_cell.length_b   1.000
_cell.length_c   1.000
_cell.angle_alpha   90.00
_cell.angle_beta   90.00
_cell.angle_gamma   90.00
#
_symmetry.space_group_name_H-M   'P 1'
#
loop_
_entity.id
_entity.type
_entity.pdbx_description
1 polymer ?
#
loop_
_entity_poly.entity_id
_entity_poly.type
_entity_poly.pdbx_seq_one_letter_code
_entity_poly.pdbx_strand_id
1 'polypeptide(L)'
;MAVEGYEIRFGRSTSERPFSVITSVNGARTFEPEGAIGKSAFGTYLHGIFHNFAFTERFLNLLRGEKGLEPVSVAGWIIEEEIERFARLVEENLDVGRILAELGL
;
A
#
# COMPACT_ATOMS: atom_id res chain seq x y z
N MET A 1 12.85 -3.39 -9.34
CA MET A 1 11.76 -2.43 -9.59
C MET A 1 11.75 -1.47 -8.42
N ALA A 2 11.75 -0.17 -8.68
CA ALA A 2 11.66 0.83 -7.63
C ALA A 2 10.19 0.97 -7.19
N VAL A 3 9.99 1.13 -5.89
CA VAL A 3 8.71 1.43 -5.26
C VAL A 3 8.92 2.54 -4.23
N GLU A 4 7.88 3.31 -3.98
CA GLU A 4 7.86 4.36 -2.98
C GLU A 4 6.80 4.09 -1.93
N GLY A 5 6.99 4.64 -0.74
CA GLY A 5 6.11 4.44 0.40
C GLY A 5 6.66 5.12 1.63
N TYR A 6 6.08 4.81 2.79
CA TYR A 6 6.52 5.36 4.06
C TYR A 6 6.57 4.26 5.12
N GLU A 7 7.34 4.49 6.18
CA GLU A 7 7.40 3.60 7.33
C GLU A 7 6.99 4.36 8.58
N ILE A 8 6.02 3.84 9.34
CA ILE A 8 5.71 4.32 10.69
C ILE A 8 5.79 3.09 11.59
N ARG A 9 6.95 2.89 12.22
CA ARG A 9 7.21 1.70 13.04
C ARG A 9 7.97 2.06 14.30
N PHE A 10 7.61 1.38 15.39
CA PHE A 10 8.37 1.39 16.65
C PHE A 10 9.32 0.19 16.75
N GLY A 11 8.96 -0.96 16.18
CA GLY A 11 9.77 -2.17 16.20
C GLY A 11 10.76 -2.24 15.03
N ARG A 12 11.82 -3.03 15.23
CA ARG A 12 12.80 -3.37 14.18
C ARG A 12 12.86 -4.89 14.06
N SER A 13 12.60 -5.41 12.88
CA SER A 13 12.80 -6.83 12.55
C SER A 13 14.11 -7.00 11.80
N THR A 14 14.77 -8.14 11.99
CA THR A 14 15.95 -8.55 11.24
C THR A 14 15.66 -9.87 10.52
N SER A 15 16.23 -10.03 9.32
CA SER A 15 16.07 -11.23 8.50
C SER A 15 17.35 -11.50 7.74
N GLU A 16 17.75 -12.77 7.66
CA GLU A 16 18.85 -13.22 6.78
C GLU A 16 18.45 -13.18 5.30
N ARG A 17 17.14 -13.14 5.02
CA ARG A 17 16.57 -13.05 3.67
C ARG A 17 15.65 -11.84 3.60
N PRO A 18 16.21 -10.61 3.42
CA PRO A 18 15.40 -9.41 3.31
C PRO A 18 14.50 -9.47 2.06
N PHE A 19 13.35 -8.81 2.13
CA PHE A 19 12.44 -8.71 0.99
C PHE A 19 12.85 -7.63 0.01
N SER A 20 13.26 -6.50 0.55
CA SER A 20 13.61 -5.32 -0.21
C SER A 20 14.89 -4.68 0.34
N VAL A 21 15.35 -3.63 -0.34
CA VAL A 21 16.40 -2.75 0.15
C VAL A 21 15.89 -1.33 -0.01
N ILE A 22 15.86 -0.57 1.09
CA ILE A 22 15.60 0.87 1.04
C ILE A 22 16.87 1.55 0.53
N THR A 23 16.75 2.25 -0.59
CA THR A 23 17.86 2.94 -1.27
C THR A 23 17.88 4.45 -1.02
N SER A 24 16.78 5.01 -0.51
CA SER A 24 16.64 6.43 -0.20
C SER A 24 15.60 6.62 0.90
N VAL A 25 15.88 7.51 1.86
CA VAL A 25 14.91 7.97 2.86
C VAL A 25 14.95 9.50 2.85
N ASN A 26 13.79 10.14 2.61
CA ASN A 26 13.66 11.60 2.55
C ASN A 26 14.70 12.26 1.60
N GLY A 27 14.98 11.63 0.46
CA GLY A 27 15.94 12.09 -0.54
C GLY A 27 17.42 11.81 -0.22
N ALA A 28 17.73 11.32 0.98
CA ALA A 28 19.07 10.90 1.34
C ALA A 28 19.30 9.44 0.94
N ARG A 29 20.33 9.19 0.12
CA ARG A 29 20.74 7.83 -0.25
C ARG A 29 21.07 7.02 0.99
N THR A 30 20.58 5.80 1.04
CA THR A 30 20.87 4.84 2.10
C THR A 30 20.99 3.44 1.53
N PHE A 31 21.35 2.49 2.37
CA PHE A 31 21.28 1.07 2.08
C PHE A 31 20.80 0.35 3.33
N GLU A 32 19.53 0.02 3.37
CA GLU A 32 18.93 -0.70 4.50
C GLU A 32 18.17 -1.92 3.98
N PRO A 33 18.64 -3.15 4.26
CA PRO A 33 17.85 -4.36 4.04
C PRO A 33 16.55 -4.29 4.85
N GLU A 34 15.43 -4.54 4.20
CA GLU A 34 14.10 -4.33 4.75
C GLU A 34 13.19 -5.54 4.48
N GLY A 35 12.35 -5.84 5.47
CA GLY A 35 11.38 -6.91 5.36
C GLY A 35 12.00 -8.31 5.40
N ALA A 36 11.23 -9.31 4.99
CA ALA A 36 11.66 -10.70 4.95
C ALA A 36 10.96 -11.48 3.84
N ILE A 37 11.65 -12.45 3.23
CA ILE A 37 11.06 -13.42 2.28
C ILE A 37 11.06 -14.81 2.89
N GLY A 38 9.87 -15.43 2.92
CA GLY A 38 9.63 -16.84 3.19
C GLY A 38 9.44 -17.65 1.92
N LYS A 39 8.90 -18.87 2.05
CA LYS A 39 8.66 -19.75 0.89
C LYS A 39 7.53 -19.24 -0.03
N SER A 40 6.46 -18.74 0.57
CA SER A 40 5.23 -18.31 -0.13
C SER A 40 4.64 -17.03 0.49
N ALA A 41 5.49 -16.26 1.18
CA ALA A 41 5.12 -15.04 1.86
C ALA A 41 6.30 -14.08 1.84
N PHE A 42 6.01 -12.78 1.82
CA PHE A 42 6.97 -11.74 2.14
C PHE A 42 6.34 -10.78 3.15
N GLY A 43 7.17 -10.12 3.91
CA GLY A 43 6.79 -9.05 4.83
C GLY A 43 7.61 -7.81 4.56
N THR A 44 7.01 -6.65 4.72
CA THR A 44 7.63 -5.33 4.57
C THR A 44 6.92 -4.33 5.49
N TYR A 45 7.67 -3.42 6.07
CA TYR A 45 7.17 -2.24 6.79
C TYR A 45 6.80 -1.09 5.85
N LEU A 46 7.10 -1.20 4.55
CA LEU A 46 6.79 -0.18 3.57
C LEU A 46 5.26 -0.10 3.38
N HIS A 47 4.66 0.88 4.04
CA HIS A 47 3.27 1.25 3.81
C HIS A 47 3.12 1.87 2.42
N GLY A 48 1.98 1.61 1.78
CA GLY A 48 1.71 2.11 0.44
C GLY A 48 2.35 1.28 -0.69
N ILE A 49 2.97 0.12 -0.39
CA ILE A 49 3.57 -0.74 -1.43
C ILE A 49 2.60 -1.03 -2.59
N PHE A 50 1.30 -1.21 -2.32
CA PHE A 50 0.30 -1.47 -3.34
C PHE A 50 -0.21 -0.25 -4.11
N HIS A 51 0.15 0.97 -3.69
CA HIS A 51 -0.06 2.19 -4.49
C HIS A 51 0.97 2.30 -5.62
N ASN A 52 2.02 1.46 -5.61
CA ASN A 52 2.93 1.31 -6.72
C ASN A 52 2.28 0.38 -7.76
N PHE A 53 1.48 0.92 -8.66
CA PHE A 53 0.64 0.12 -9.56
C PHE A 53 1.41 -0.89 -10.41
N ALA A 54 2.63 -0.56 -10.84
CA ALA A 54 3.51 -1.51 -11.54
C ALA A 54 3.91 -2.72 -10.66
N PHE A 55 4.12 -2.49 -9.36
CA PHE A 55 4.36 -3.58 -8.40
C PHE A 55 3.10 -4.42 -8.21
N THR A 56 1.97 -3.77 -7.96
CA THR A 56 0.68 -4.44 -7.73
C THR A 56 0.27 -5.29 -8.93
N GLU A 57 0.36 -4.76 -10.14
CA GLU A 57 0.05 -5.49 -11.37
C GLU A 57 0.94 -6.73 -11.51
N ARG A 58 2.26 -6.57 -11.35
CA ARG A 58 3.21 -7.68 -11.44
C ARG A 58 2.96 -8.72 -10.36
N PHE A 59 2.70 -8.31 -9.13
CA PHE A 59 2.42 -9.21 -8.01
C PHE A 59 1.13 -9.99 -8.23
N LEU A 60 0.04 -9.33 -8.63
CA LEU A 60 -1.22 -9.99 -8.93
C LEU A 60 -1.08 -10.96 -10.10
N ASN A 61 -0.38 -10.57 -11.16
CA ASN A 61 -0.18 -11.43 -12.33
C ASN A 61 0.69 -12.65 -12.03
N LEU A 62 1.65 -12.53 -11.10
CA LEU A 62 2.37 -13.70 -10.57
C LEU A 62 1.40 -14.69 -9.90
N LEU A 63 0.53 -14.21 -9.00
CA LEU A 63 -0.46 -15.05 -8.33
C LEU A 63 -1.51 -15.64 -9.28
N ARG A 64 -1.89 -14.88 -10.31
CA ARG A 64 -2.84 -15.34 -11.34
C ARG A 64 -2.23 -16.44 -12.21
N GLY A 65 -0.95 -16.32 -12.57
CA GLY A 65 -0.21 -17.35 -13.29
C GLY A 65 -0.16 -18.68 -12.52
N GLU A 66 0.10 -18.64 -11.21
CA GLU A 66 0.06 -19.85 -10.36
C GLU A 66 -1.32 -20.53 -10.32
N LYS A 67 -2.39 -19.76 -10.57
CA LYS A 67 -3.78 -20.22 -10.59
C LYS A 67 -4.30 -20.53 -12.00
N GLY A 68 -3.48 -20.38 -13.05
CA GLY A 68 -3.91 -20.56 -14.44
C GLY A 68 -4.94 -19.51 -14.90
N LEU A 69 -4.92 -18.31 -14.33
CA LEU A 69 -5.80 -17.21 -14.70
C LEU A 69 -5.08 -16.25 -15.65
N GLU A 70 -5.81 -15.70 -16.62
CA GLU A 70 -5.31 -14.69 -17.56
C GLU A 70 -4.78 -13.44 -16.82
N PRO A 71 -3.71 -12.78 -17.27
CA PRO A 71 -3.20 -11.57 -16.63
C PRO A 71 -4.22 -10.43 -16.65
N VAL A 72 -4.12 -9.52 -15.68
CA VAL A 72 -4.91 -8.30 -15.58
C VAL A 72 -4.01 -7.08 -15.66
N SER A 73 -4.60 -5.95 -16.07
CA SER A 73 -3.96 -4.65 -15.88
C SER A 73 -4.57 -3.94 -14.69
N VAL A 74 -3.73 -3.24 -13.93
CA VAL A 74 -4.15 -2.43 -12.78
C VAL A 74 -4.16 -0.97 -13.20
N ALA A 75 -5.35 -0.38 -13.24
CA ALA A 75 -5.50 1.05 -13.45
C ALA A 75 -4.96 1.81 -12.23
N GLY A 76 -4.23 2.90 -12.49
CA GLY A 76 -3.84 3.83 -11.45
C GLY A 76 -5.05 4.59 -10.93
N TRP A 77 -4.99 4.97 -9.66
CA TRP A 77 -5.98 5.82 -9.00
C TRP A 77 -5.27 6.74 -8.02
N ILE A 78 -5.94 7.82 -7.65
CA ILE A 78 -5.41 8.84 -6.75
C ILE A 78 -6.19 8.73 -5.44
N ILE A 79 -5.49 8.55 -4.32
CA ILE A 79 -6.15 8.30 -3.02
C ILE A 79 -7.01 9.49 -2.61
N GLU A 80 -6.58 10.71 -2.91
CA GLU A 80 -7.33 11.93 -2.65
C GLU A 80 -8.67 11.92 -3.41
N GLU A 81 -8.69 11.48 -4.67
CA GLU A 81 -9.91 11.38 -5.46
C GLU A 81 -10.85 10.29 -4.94
N GLU A 82 -10.32 9.17 -4.48
CA GLU A 82 -11.11 8.07 -3.89
C GLU A 82 -11.69 8.46 -2.52
N ILE A 83 -10.92 9.17 -1.68
CA ILE A 83 -11.40 9.72 -0.40
C ILE A 83 -12.53 10.71 -0.66
N GLU A 84 -12.35 11.62 -1.60
CA GLU A 84 -13.31 12.65 -1.96
C GLU A 84 -14.59 12.03 -2.58
N ARG A 85 -14.45 10.98 -3.40
CA ARG A 85 -15.61 10.20 -3.88
C ARG A 85 -16.36 9.53 -2.73
N PHE A 86 -15.64 8.97 -1.77
CA PHE A 86 -16.25 8.34 -0.60
C PHE A 86 -16.94 9.36 0.30
N ALA A 87 -16.34 10.52 0.53
CA ALA A 87 -16.92 11.60 1.33
C ALA A 87 -18.26 12.06 0.74
N ARG A 88 -18.32 12.33 -0.57
CA ARG A 88 -19.58 12.67 -1.25
C ARG A 88 -20.64 11.58 -1.11
N LEU A 89 -20.27 10.32 -1.28
CA LEU A 89 -21.20 9.21 -1.12
C LEU A 89 -21.78 9.17 0.31
N VAL A 90 -20.96 9.42 1.32
CA VAL A 90 -21.39 9.50 2.72
C VAL A 90 -22.34 10.67 2.93
N GLU A 91 -22.01 11.88 2.44
CA GLU A 91 -22.84 13.07 2.57
C GLU A 91 -24.19 12.94 1.85
N GLU A 92 -24.23 12.27 0.70
CA GLU A 92 -25.47 12.04 -0.05
C GLU A 92 -26.42 11.06 0.65
N ASN A 93 -25.88 10.14 1.46
CA ASN A 93 -26.66 9.03 2.03
C ASN A 93 -26.88 9.14 3.54
N LEU A 94 -26.13 10.00 4.24
CA LEU A 94 -26.24 10.22 5.68
C LEU A 94 -26.45 11.70 5.98
N ASP A 95 -27.30 11.99 6.98
CA ASP A 95 -27.40 13.33 7.54
C ASP A 95 -26.20 13.60 8.47
N VAL A 96 -25.05 13.92 7.86
CA VAL A 96 -23.80 14.20 8.56
C VAL A 96 -23.99 15.36 9.53
N GLY A 97 -24.77 16.38 9.15
CA GLY A 97 -25.08 17.52 10.01
C GLY A 97 -25.77 17.10 11.31
N ARG A 98 -26.77 16.22 11.23
CA ARG A 98 -27.41 15.64 12.42
C ARG A 98 -26.43 14.82 13.24
N ILE A 99 -25.61 13.96 12.62
CA ILE A 99 -24.62 13.15 13.36
C ILE A 99 -23.67 14.04 14.15
N LEU A 100 -23.15 15.10 13.53
CA LEU A 100 -22.26 16.05 14.18
C LEU A 100 -22.96 16.77 15.33
N ALA A 101 -24.21 17.22 15.13
CA ALA A 101 -25.00 17.86 16.18
C ALA A 101 -25.23 16.94 17.39
N GLU A 102 -25.54 15.66 17.19
CA GLU A 102 -25.71 14.67 18.27
C GLU A 102 -24.38 14.37 19.00
N LEU A 103 -23.25 14.53 18.31
CA LEU A 103 -21.91 14.43 18.89
C LEU A 103 -21.45 15.74 19.56
N GLY A 104 -22.21 16.84 19.42
CA GLY A 104 -21.84 18.16 19.92
C GLY A 104 -20.66 18.80 19.19
N LEU A 105 -20.47 18.47 17.91
CA LEU A 105 -19.43 19.00 17.02
C LEU A 105 -19.98 20.07 16.07
#